data_AF-A0A443S3G2-F1
#
_entry.id   AF-A0A443S3G2-F1
#
_cell.length_a   1.000
_cell.length_b   1.000
_cell.length_c   1.000
_cell.angle_alpha   90.00
_cell.angle_beta   90.00
_cell.angle_gamma   90.00
#
_symmetry.space_group_name_H-M   'P 1'
#
loop_
_entity.id
_entity.type
_entity.pdbx_description
1 polymer ?
#
loop_
_entity_poly.entity_id
_entity_poly.type
_entity_poly.pdbx_seq_one_letter_code
_entity_poly.pdbx_strand_id
1 'polypeptide(L)'
;MAKKRKLTNNADEFVEKKESKVIDSNSMTTMRRLSNSFFDVHSCEELAQNLLGKRLCRRINETGEVIKGIVVETESYLGTEDVASQSYKGKVTPRNEPMFMKPGTCYVYFTYGMYHIFNVSSVGEGAAVLIRALQPLEGIETMQTFRKNFNKKVPSKKQLKEKQLCNGPAKLCIALNIEKNTINKVDATCSDLIWFEDGDTIEKEEIVVAPRIGINVAAEWKYKPLRFYIRNNDYVSVRDKKAELSSTT
;
A
#
# COMPACT_ATOMS: atom_id res chain seq x y z
N MET A 1 89.47 6.09 -16.43
CA MET A 1 88.48 5.03 -16.21
C MET A 1 87.79 5.24 -14.86
N ALA A 2 86.47 5.07 -14.86
CA ALA A 2 85.50 4.71 -13.79
C ALA A 2 86.01 4.41 -12.36
N LYS A 3 85.23 4.49 -11.27
CA LYS A 3 83.89 5.02 -10.89
C LYS A 3 83.85 4.88 -9.35
N LYS A 4 83.64 5.95 -8.58
CA LYS A 4 82.43 6.26 -7.78
C LYS A 4 81.70 5.09 -7.08
N ARG A 5 81.84 5.11 -5.74
CA ARG A 5 80.90 4.88 -4.62
C ARG A 5 79.53 4.24 -4.90
N LYS A 6 79.21 3.20 -4.13
CA LYS A 6 77.85 2.80 -3.71
C LYS A 6 77.70 3.09 -2.21
N LEU A 7 76.66 3.83 -1.84
CA LEU A 7 76.08 3.86 -0.50
C LEU A 7 74.59 3.58 -0.68
N THR A 8 74.11 2.57 0.03
CA THR A 8 72.71 2.16 0.10
C THR A 8 72.03 2.93 1.22
N ASN A 9 70.93 3.61 0.93
CA ASN A 9 69.99 4.12 1.94
C ASN A 9 68.61 3.53 1.66
N ASN A 10 68.04 2.90 2.68
CA ASN A 10 66.62 2.60 2.80
C ASN A 10 65.87 3.92 3.07
N ALA A 11 64.79 4.16 2.34
CA ALA A 11 63.78 5.15 2.70
C ALA A 11 62.41 4.54 2.38
N ASP A 12 61.59 4.48 3.42
CA ASP A 12 60.27 3.88 3.47
C ASP A 12 59.29 4.49 2.46
N GLU A 13 58.47 3.61 1.88
CA GLU A 13 57.33 3.92 1.03
C GLU A 13 56.20 4.57 1.82
N PHE A 14 55.83 5.81 1.47
CA PHE A 14 54.49 6.35 1.70
C PHE A 14 53.95 6.85 0.36
N VAL A 15 53.23 5.97 -0.34
CA VAL A 15 52.44 6.35 -1.52
C VAL A 15 51.01 6.62 -1.06
N GLU A 16 50.69 7.90 -0.94
CA GLU A 16 49.36 8.41 -0.67
C GLU A 16 48.47 8.18 -1.93
N LYS A 17 47.66 7.11 -1.92
CA LYS A 17 46.67 6.86 -2.96
C LYS A 17 45.54 7.89 -2.85
N LYS A 18 45.51 8.85 -3.77
CA LYS A 18 44.31 9.64 -4.07
C LYS A 18 43.25 8.72 -4.67
N GLU A 19 42.31 8.27 -3.85
CA GLU A 19 41.06 7.70 -4.34
C GLU A 19 40.16 8.83 -4.88
N SER A 20 40.08 8.92 -6.20
CA SER A 20 39.06 9.67 -6.91
C SER A 20 37.69 9.06 -6.62
N LYS A 21 36.85 9.78 -5.84
CA LYS A 21 35.43 9.48 -5.71
C LYS A 21 34.76 9.66 -7.07
N VAL A 22 34.60 8.56 -7.80
CA VAL A 22 33.59 8.45 -8.85
C VAL A 22 32.24 8.54 -8.15
N ILE A 23 31.53 9.66 -8.34
CA ILE A 23 30.15 9.81 -7.93
C ILE A 23 29.35 8.89 -8.85
N ASP A 24 28.97 7.72 -8.33
CA ASP A 24 28.12 6.78 -9.04
C ASP A 24 26.71 7.38 -9.14
N SER A 25 26.33 7.79 -10.35
CA SER A 25 25.07 8.48 -10.65
C SER A 25 23.86 7.54 -10.68
N ASN A 26 23.93 6.37 -10.02
CA ASN A 26 22.93 5.30 -10.10
C ASN A 26 22.20 5.00 -8.78
N SER A 27 22.30 5.86 -7.77
CA SER A 27 21.47 5.75 -6.55
C SER A 27 20.04 6.28 -6.78
N MET A 28 19.32 5.76 -7.78
CA MET A 28 17.87 5.65 -7.64
C MET A 28 17.64 4.45 -6.74
N THR A 29 17.43 4.69 -5.44
CA THR A 29 16.98 3.66 -4.50
C THR A 29 15.72 3.02 -5.06
N THR A 30 15.87 1.84 -5.67
CA THR A 30 14.75 0.96 -5.97
C THR A 30 14.12 0.61 -4.63
N MET A 31 12.96 1.22 -4.33
CA MET A 31 12.27 0.96 -3.06
C MET A 31 11.98 -0.53 -2.99
N ARG A 32 12.38 -1.16 -1.88
CA ARG A 32 12.35 -2.61 -1.77
C ARG A 32 10.92 -3.09 -1.59
N ARG A 33 10.56 -4.18 -2.27
CA ARG A 33 9.30 -4.91 -2.02
C ARG A 33 9.23 -5.32 -0.55
N LEU A 34 8.06 -5.13 0.06
CA LEU A 34 7.78 -5.57 1.43
C LEU A 34 7.65 -7.09 1.47
N SER A 35 8.41 -7.73 2.37
CA SER A 35 8.48 -9.17 2.52
C SER A 35 7.42 -9.69 3.49
N ASN A 36 7.37 -11.02 3.68
CA ASN A 36 6.49 -11.68 4.65
C ASN A 36 6.51 -11.04 6.05
N SER A 37 7.69 -10.64 6.54
CA SER A 37 7.84 -10.08 7.89
C SER A 37 7.11 -8.74 8.08
N PHE A 38 6.80 -8.03 7.01
CA PHE A 38 5.97 -6.82 7.09
C PHE A 38 4.49 -7.14 7.35
N PHE A 39 3.99 -8.27 6.83
CA PHE A 39 2.60 -8.68 6.98
C PHE A 39 2.36 -9.54 8.23
N ASP A 40 3.42 -10.16 8.76
CA ASP A 40 3.42 -11.01 9.95
C ASP A 40 3.74 -10.20 11.22
N VAL A 41 2.86 -9.23 11.53
CA VAL A 41 2.96 -8.33 12.70
C VAL A 41 2.06 -8.80 13.85
N HIS A 42 1.93 -8.04 14.94
CA HIS A 42 1.19 -8.54 16.12
C HIS A 42 -0.34 -8.47 15.98
N SER A 43 -0.87 -7.56 15.18
CA SER A 43 -2.33 -7.36 15.03
C SER A 43 -2.74 -6.83 13.66
N CYS A 44 -4.05 -6.94 13.36
CA CYS A 44 -4.63 -6.41 12.12
C CYS A 44 -4.63 -4.88 12.07
N GLU A 45 -4.85 -4.24 13.22
CA GLU A 45 -4.77 -2.80 13.39
C GLU A 45 -3.35 -2.29 13.17
N GLU A 46 -2.35 -3.01 13.67
CA GLU A 46 -0.94 -2.66 13.43
C GLU A 46 -0.61 -2.77 11.94
N LEU A 47 -1.01 -3.85 11.26
CA LEU A 47 -0.82 -3.96 9.81
C LEU A 47 -1.51 -2.82 9.05
N ALA A 48 -2.74 -2.49 9.44
CA ALA A 48 -3.50 -1.41 8.81
C ALA A 48 -2.82 -0.04 8.94
N GLN A 49 -2.20 0.24 10.08
CA GLN A 49 -1.43 1.46 10.31
C GLN A 49 -0.08 1.43 9.58
N ASN A 50 0.67 0.32 9.66
CA ASN A 50 1.97 0.17 9.00
C ASN A 50 1.88 0.27 7.48
N LEU A 51 0.73 -0.09 6.89
CA LEU A 51 0.46 0.07 5.46
C LEU A 51 0.33 1.53 5.02
N LEU A 52 0.00 2.47 5.90
CA LEU A 52 -0.04 3.90 5.56
C LEU A 52 1.37 4.38 5.15
N GLY A 53 1.45 5.19 4.09
CA GLY A 53 2.72 5.67 3.52
C GLY A 53 3.42 4.68 2.59
N LYS A 54 3.04 3.39 2.62
CA LYS A 54 3.58 2.37 1.71
C LYS A 54 2.97 2.48 0.31
N ARG A 55 3.68 1.96 -0.69
CA ARG A 55 3.28 2.08 -2.09
C ARG A 55 2.65 0.79 -2.56
N LEU A 56 1.38 0.83 -2.96
CA LEU A 56 0.75 -0.28 -3.66
C LEU A 56 1.13 -0.20 -5.14
N CYS A 57 1.72 -1.27 -5.65
CA CYS A 57 2.22 -1.39 -7.01
C CYS A 57 1.39 -2.42 -7.78
N ARG A 58 0.97 -2.08 -8.99
CA ARG A 58 0.26 -3.00 -9.90
C ARG A 58 0.94 -2.98 -11.27
N ARG A 59 1.31 -4.17 -11.77
CA ARG A 59 1.81 -4.34 -13.14
C ARG A 59 0.66 -4.65 -14.12
N ILE A 60 0.35 -3.75 -15.04
CA ILE A 60 -0.68 -3.98 -16.05
C ILE A 60 -0.24 -5.07 -17.02
N ASN A 61 -1.05 -6.12 -17.16
CA ASN A 61 -0.66 -7.35 -17.85
C ASN A 61 -0.40 -7.11 -19.34
N GLU A 62 -1.21 -6.25 -19.96
CA GLU A 62 -1.20 -5.98 -21.39
C GLU A 62 0.00 -5.13 -21.82
N THR A 63 0.44 -4.20 -20.98
CA THR A 63 1.48 -3.21 -21.31
C THR A 63 2.80 -3.46 -20.58
N GLY A 64 2.78 -4.21 -19.47
CA GLY A 64 3.91 -4.35 -18.55
C GLY A 64 4.16 -3.12 -17.67
N GLU A 65 3.38 -2.04 -17.84
CA GLU A 65 3.49 -0.80 -17.07
C GLU A 65 3.24 -1.07 -15.57
N VAL A 66 4.05 -0.48 -14.70
CA VAL A 66 3.82 -0.50 -13.25
C VAL A 66 3.19 0.82 -12.83
N ILE A 67 1.97 0.76 -12.35
CA ILE A 67 1.26 1.91 -11.78
C ILE A 67 1.30 1.82 -10.25
N LYS A 68 1.40 2.97 -9.60
CA LYS A 68 1.63 3.03 -8.14
C LYS A 68 0.77 4.09 -7.46
N GLY A 69 0.37 3.81 -6.23
CA GLY A 69 -0.22 4.79 -5.34
C GLY A 69 0.22 4.58 -3.90
N ILE A 70 0.41 5.68 -3.16
CA ILE A 70 0.71 5.66 -1.73
C ILE A 70 -0.58 5.38 -0.98
N VAL A 71 -0.56 4.43 -0.06
CA VAL A 71 -1.71 4.11 0.79
C VAL A 71 -1.91 5.23 1.80
N VAL A 72 -3.09 5.84 1.79
CA VAL A 72 -3.42 6.98 2.67
C VAL A 72 -4.60 6.71 3.60
N GLU A 73 -5.34 5.61 3.37
CA GLU A 73 -6.48 5.20 4.20
C GLU A 73 -6.67 3.68 4.17
N THR A 74 -6.85 3.09 5.34
CA THR A 74 -7.08 1.66 5.55
C THR A 74 -8.20 1.41 6.58
N GLU A 75 -8.79 0.23 6.56
CA GLU A 75 -9.68 -0.27 7.63
C GLU A 75 -9.25 -1.67 8.05
N SER A 76 -9.28 -1.94 9.36
CA SER A 76 -9.10 -3.30 9.88
C SER A 76 -10.46 -4.01 10.04
N TYR A 77 -10.46 -5.28 9.70
CA TYR A 77 -11.55 -6.21 9.96
C TYR A 77 -11.00 -7.36 10.79
N LEU A 78 -11.42 -7.44 12.06
CA LEU A 78 -10.76 -8.26 13.10
C LEU A 78 -11.17 -9.74 13.06
N GLY A 79 -11.75 -10.19 11.96
CA GLY A 79 -12.06 -11.61 11.80
C GLY A 79 -13.30 -12.06 12.55
N THR A 80 -13.14 -13.12 13.34
CA THR A 80 -14.23 -13.91 13.94
C THR A 80 -15.11 -13.13 14.92
N GLU A 81 -14.56 -12.14 15.63
CA GLU A 81 -15.31 -11.32 16.59
C GLU A 81 -16.06 -10.15 15.94
N ASP A 82 -15.61 -9.70 14.77
CA ASP A 82 -16.05 -8.47 14.15
C ASP A 82 -17.34 -8.63 13.36
N VAL A 83 -18.44 -8.09 13.90
CA VAL A 83 -19.78 -8.16 13.27
C VAL A 83 -19.81 -7.53 11.87
N ALA A 84 -18.92 -6.58 11.58
CA ALA A 84 -18.82 -5.97 10.26
C ALA A 84 -18.00 -6.81 9.26
N SER A 85 -17.26 -7.81 9.74
CA SER A 85 -16.40 -8.66 8.92
C SER A 85 -17.18 -9.75 8.18
N GLN A 86 -16.72 -10.10 6.98
CA GLN A 86 -17.26 -11.24 6.24
C GLN A 86 -16.93 -12.59 6.89
N SER A 87 -15.94 -12.64 7.78
CA SER A 87 -15.51 -13.81 8.55
C SER A 87 -16.10 -13.87 9.96
N TYR A 88 -17.07 -13.00 10.29
CA TYR A 88 -17.74 -13.00 11.59
C TYR A 88 -18.23 -14.40 11.99
N LYS A 89 -18.00 -14.77 13.26
CA LYS A 89 -18.25 -16.11 13.83
C LYS A 89 -17.48 -17.25 13.16
N GLY A 90 -16.30 -16.96 12.59
CA GLY A 90 -15.48 -17.97 11.91
C GLY A 90 -16.11 -18.47 10.61
N LYS A 91 -16.98 -17.66 9.97
CA LYS A 91 -17.65 -18.07 8.74
C LYS A 91 -16.64 -18.17 7.60
N VAL A 92 -16.39 -19.38 7.12
CA VAL A 92 -15.57 -19.62 5.91
C VAL A 92 -16.49 -19.91 4.71
N THR A 93 -16.21 -19.25 3.59
CA THR A 93 -16.89 -19.42 2.30
C THR A 93 -15.86 -19.35 1.17
N PRO A 94 -16.17 -19.88 -0.05
CA PRO A 94 -15.27 -19.72 -1.19
C PRO A 94 -14.93 -18.25 -1.53
N ARG A 95 -15.80 -17.31 -1.11
CA ARG A 95 -15.60 -15.87 -1.32
C ARG A 95 -14.55 -15.29 -0.39
N ASN A 96 -14.61 -15.59 0.91
CA ASN A 96 -13.76 -14.97 1.94
C ASN A 96 -12.61 -15.86 2.41
N GLU A 97 -12.45 -17.06 1.83
CA GLU A 97 -11.30 -17.95 2.01
C GLU A 97 -9.94 -17.22 2.04
N PRO A 98 -9.66 -16.21 1.20
CA PRO A 98 -8.38 -15.50 1.25
C PRO A 98 -8.10 -14.80 2.59
N MET A 99 -9.13 -14.43 3.36
CA MET A 99 -8.96 -13.86 4.71
C MET A 99 -8.42 -14.87 5.73
N PHE A 100 -8.53 -16.16 5.44
CA PHE A 100 -8.02 -17.26 6.27
C PHE A 100 -6.69 -17.83 5.73
N MET A 101 -6.18 -17.27 4.64
CA MET A 101 -4.88 -17.61 4.08
C MET A 101 -3.77 -16.81 4.77
N LYS A 102 -2.52 -17.21 4.54
CA LYS A 102 -1.31 -16.56 5.06
C LYS A 102 -1.39 -15.02 4.94
N PRO A 103 -0.94 -14.24 5.95
CA PRO A 103 -0.86 -12.78 5.87
C PRO A 103 -0.12 -12.30 4.60
N GLY A 104 -0.63 -11.22 3.99
CA GLY A 104 -0.14 -10.75 2.68
C GLY A 104 -0.89 -11.34 1.47
N THR A 105 -1.86 -12.24 1.69
CA THR A 105 -2.71 -12.76 0.61
C THR A 105 -3.75 -11.71 0.22
N CYS A 106 -3.81 -11.38 -1.07
CA CYS A 106 -4.78 -10.46 -1.63
C CYS A 106 -6.20 -11.06 -1.57
N TYR A 107 -7.11 -10.33 -0.94
CA TYR A 107 -8.52 -10.65 -0.90
C TYR A 107 -9.32 -9.65 -1.71
N VAL A 108 -9.80 -10.08 -2.88
CA VAL A 108 -10.62 -9.25 -3.78
C VAL A 108 -12.00 -9.85 -3.93
N TYR A 109 -13.02 -9.06 -3.60
CA TYR A 109 -14.41 -9.48 -3.76
C TYR A 109 -15.20 -8.47 -4.59
N PHE A 110 -16.32 -8.94 -5.13
CA PHE A 110 -17.24 -8.14 -5.91
C PHE A 110 -18.44 -7.72 -5.06
N THR A 111 -18.88 -6.47 -5.20
CA THR A 111 -20.01 -5.90 -4.46
C THR A 111 -20.87 -5.02 -5.36
N TYR A 112 -22.14 -4.85 -4.98
CA TYR A 112 -23.15 -4.07 -5.69
C TYR A 112 -23.24 -4.37 -7.21
N GLY A 113 -22.91 -5.60 -7.61
CA GLY A 113 -22.98 -6.05 -9.00
C GLY A 113 -21.99 -5.39 -9.97
N MET A 114 -21.11 -4.50 -9.53
CA MET A 114 -20.20 -3.79 -10.44
C MET A 114 -18.83 -3.40 -9.86
N TYR A 115 -18.59 -3.50 -8.55
CA TYR A 115 -17.38 -2.97 -7.93
C TYR A 115 -16.52 -4.05 -7.29
N HIS A 116 -15.21 -3.93 -7.49
CA HIS A 116 -14.21 -4.70 -6.74
C HIS A 116 -13.75 -3.96 -5.49
N ILE A 117 -13.48 -4.71 -4.44
CA ILE A 117 -12.92 -4.23 -3.18
C ILE A 117 -11.66 -5.03 -2.87
N PHE A 118 -10.56 -4.34 -2.59
CA PHE A 118 -9.24 -4.92 -2.40
C PHE A 118 -8.83 -4.87 -0.92
N ASN A 119 -8.52 -6.04 -0.38
CA ASN A 119 -8.04 -6.22 0.98
C ASN A 119 -6.78 -7.09 0.95
N VAL A 120 -6.06 -7.13 2.06
CA VAL A 120 -4.93 -8.03 2.27
C VAL A 120 -5.16 -8.77 3.58
N SER A 121 -4.99 -10.09 3.57
CA SER A 121 -5.11 -10.91 4.79
C SER A 121 -4.05 -10.48 5.81
N SER A 122 -4.45 -10.56 7.07
CA SER A 122 -3.64 -10.18 8.22
C SER A 122 -3.43 -11.39 9.14
N VAL A 123 -2.55 -11.23 10.14
CA VAL A 123 -2.59 -12.07 11.33
C VAL A 123 -3.97 -11.99 12.01
N GLY A 124 -4.41 -13.10 12.60
CA GLY A 124 -5.74 -13.29 13.18
C GLY A 124 -6.68 -14.06 12.27
N GLU A 125 -7.47 -14.97 12.85
CA GLU A 125 -8.33 -15.88 12.07
C GLU A 125 -9.40 -15.11 11.28
N GLY A 126 -9.29 -15.15 9.95
CA GLY A 126 -10.20 -14.44 9.06
C GLY A 126 -10.02 -12.92 9.09
N ALA A 127 -8.92 -12.39 9.61
CA ALA A 127 -8.66 -10.95 9.68
C ALA A 127 -8.09 -10.41 8.36
N ALA A 128 -8.44 -9.16 8.02
CA ALA A 128 -7.94 -8.52 6.82
C ALA A 128 -7.95 -6.99 6.92
N VAL A 129 -7.05 -6.36 6.18
CA VAL A 129 -6.98 -4.91 6.01
C VAL A 129 -7.57 -4.53 4.66
N LEU A 130 -8.60 -3.70 4.66
CA LEU A 130 -9.11 -3.05 3.46
C LEU A 130 -8.22 -1.85 3.11
N ILE A 131 -7.77 -1.77 1.86
CA ILE A 131 -7.18 -0.54 1.32
C ILE A 131 -8.31 0.34 0.78
N ARG A 132 -8.44 1.56 1.32
CA ARG A 132 -9.59 2.43 1.02
C ARG A 132 -9.27 3.58 0.11
N ALA A 133 -8.08 4.15 0.25
CA ALA A 133 -7.67 5.24 -0.61
C ALA A 133 -6.17 5.22 -0.87
N LEU A 134 -5.82 5.69 -2.06
CA LEU A 134 -4.45 5.94 -2.45
C LEU A 134 -4.27 7.38 -2.90
N GLN A 135 -3.10 7.94 -2.64
CA GLN A 135 -2.56 9.06 -3.39
C GLN A 135 -1.83 8.52 -4.63
N PRO A 136 -2.31 8.81 -5.87
CA PRO A 136 -1.64 8.39 -7.09
C PRO A 136 -0.18 8.87 -7.13
N LEU A 137 0.73 8.02 -7.63
CA LEU A 137 2.16 8.30 -7.67
C LEU A 137 2.76 8.10 -9.08
N GLU A 138 2.53 6.93 -9.68
CA GLU A 138 3.00 6.58 -11.03
C GLU A 138 1.86 6.01 -11.87
N GLY A 139 1.84 6.27 -13.18
CA GLY A 139 0.80 5.78 -14.09
C GLY A 139 -0.54 6.52 -13.98
N ILE A 140 -0.53 7.81 -13.60
CA ILE A 140 -1.73 8.62 -13.36
C ILE A 140 -2.63 8.71 -14.61
N GLU A 141 -2.04 8.81 -15.81
CA GLU A 141 -2.80 8.84 -17.07
C GLU A 141 -3.51 7.50 -17.36
N THR A 142 -2.84 6.39 -17.07
CA THR A 142 -3.41 5.04 -17.13
C THR A 142 -4.57 4.90 -16.14
N MET A 143 -4.40 5.36 -14.90
CA MET A 143 -5.48 5.41 -13.90
C MET A 143 -6.68 6.24 -14.38
N GLN A 144 -6.43 7.42 -14.97
CA GLN A 144 -7.49 8.26 -15.55
C GLN A 144 -8.25 7.52 -16.66
N THR A 145 -7.53 6.81 -17.52
CA THR A 145 -8.11 6.05 -18.63
C THR A 145 -9.02 4.93 -18.13
N PHE A 146 -8.56 4.12 -17.17
CA PHE A 146 -9.41 3.07 -16.58
C PHE A 146 -10.67 3.65 -15.89
N ARG A 147 -10.51 4.74 -15.13
CA ARG A 147 -11.64 5.42 -14.47
C ARG A 147 -12.66 5.99 -15.46
N LYS A 148 -12.21 6.53 -16.61
CA LYS A 148 -13.09 7.03 -17.68
C LYS A 148 -13.82 5.89 -18.39
N ASN A 149 -13.11 4.83 -18.76
CA ASN A 149 -13.69 3.69 -19.49
C ASN A 149 -14.75 2.95 -18.67
N PHE A 150 -14.55 2.87 -17.34
CA PHE A 150 -15.53 2.27 -16.44
C PHE A 150 -16.80 3.14 -16.31
N ASN A 151 -16.67 4.46 -16.22
CA ASN A 151 -17.80 5.37 -16.03
C ASN A 151 -18.18 6.10 -17.33
N LYS A 152 -18.86 5.38 -18.23
CA LYS A 152 -19.35 5.91 -19.53
C LYS A 152 -20.25 7.16 -19.44
N LYS A 153 -20.72 7.52 -18.24
CA LYS A 153 -21.50 8.75 -17.97
C LYS A 153 -20.63 9.99 -17.76
N VAL A 154 -19.32 9.85 -17.55
CA VAL A 154 -18.42 11.01 -17.50
C VAL A 154 -18.28 11.56 -18.92
N PRO A 155 -18.64 12.83 -19.18
CA PRO A 155 -18.49 13.42 -20.51
C PRO A 155 -17.03 13.29 -20.95
N SER A 156 -16.80 12.89 -22.20
CA SER A 156 -15.46 12.63 -22.75
C SER A 156 -14.47 13.78 -22.56
N LYS A 157 -14.97 15.02 -22.49
CA LYS A 157 -14.18 16.25 -22.30
C LYS A 157 -13.85 16.60 -20.84
N LYS A 158 -14.46 15.96 -19.83
CA LYS A 158 -14.20 16.27 -18.41
C LYS A 158 -13.08 15.38 -17.87
N GLN A 159 -11.90 15.95 -17.66
CA GLN A 159 -10.81 15.24 -16.99
C GLN A 159 -11.14 15.06 -15.49
N LEU A 160 -10.99 13.84 -14.99
CA LEU A 160 -11.10 13.56 -13.56
C LEU A 160 -9.90 14.19 -12.86
N LYS A 161 -10.14 14.91 -11.77
CA LYS A 161 -9.04 15.43 -10.94
C LYS A 161 -8.29 14.26 -10.33
N GLU A 162 -6.98 14.38 -10.17
CA GLU A 162 -6.12 13.33 -9.63
C GLU A 162 -6.62 12.79 -8.27
N LYS A 163 -7.02 13.69 -7.37
CA LYS A 163 -7.63 13.33 -6.08
C LYS A 163 -8.89 12.48 -6.16
N GLN A 164 -9.54 12.39 -7.31
CA GLN A 164 -10.76 11.60 -7.52
C GLN A 164 -10.49 10.21 -8.09
N LEU A 165 -9.23 9.89 -8.42
CA LEU A 165 -8.85 8.62 -9.03
C LEU A 165 -8.96 7.48 -8.02
N CYS A 166 -8.39 7.67 -6.84
CA CYS A 166 -8.21 6.62 -5.85
C CYS A 166 -8.79 6.95 -4.46
N ASN A 167 -9.60 8.01 -4.31
CA ASN A 167 -10.23 8.38 -3.03
C ASN A 167 -11.50 7.57 -2.73
N GLY A 168 -11.36 6.25 -2.68
CA GLY A 168 -12.40 5.30 -2.30
C GLY A 168 -12.10 3.87 -2.74
N PRO A 169 -12.60 2.85 -2.01
CA PRO A 169 -12.16 1.47 -2.18
C PRO A 169 -12.51 0.89 -3.55
N ALA A 170 -13.69 1.21 -4.09
CA ALA A 170 -14.04 0.82 -5.45
C ALA A 170 -13.29 1.65 -6.51
N LYS A 171 -12.97 2.91 -6.21
CA LYS A 171 -12.32 3.81 -7.17
C LYS A 171 -10.88 3.39 -7.41
N LEU A 172 -10.12 3.09 -6.34
CA LEU A 172 -8.75 2.63 -6.48
C LEU A 172 -8.67 1.29 -7.22
N CYS A 173 -9.63 0.36 -7.00
CA CYS A 173 -9.63 -0.90 -7.75
C CYS A 173 -9.81 -0.65 -9.25
N ILE A 174 -10.68 0.28 -9.63
CA ILE A 174 -10.86 0.65 -11.05
C ILE A 174 -9.61 1.35 -11.58
N ALA A 175 -9.07 2.32 -10.83
CA ALA A 175 -7.87 3.06 -11.23
C ALA A 175 -6.64 2.16 -11.40
N LEU A 176 -6.54 1.09 -10.60
CA LEU A 176 -5.45 0.14 -10.67
C LEU A 176 -5.78 -1.12 -11.49
N ASN A 177 -6.94 -1.17 -12.16
CA ASN A 177 -7.42 -2.36 -12.86
C ASN A 177 -7.28 -3.66 -12.01
N ILE A 178 -7.71 -3.57 -10.76
CA ILE A 178 -7.76 -4.68 -9.79
C ILE A 178 -9.11 -5.37 -9.95
N GLU A 179 -9.06 -6.62 -10.40
CA GLU A 179 -10.23 -7.46 -10.59
C GLU A 179 -10.11 -8.75 -9.78
N LYS A 180 -11.26 -9.28 -9.35
CA LYS A 180 -11.30 -10.53 -8.57
C LYS A 180 -10.64 -11.68 -9.32
N ASN A 181 -10.84 -11.78 -10.64
CA ASN A 181 -10.37 -12.93 -11.41
C ASN A 181 -8.85 -12.92 -11.65
N THR A 182 -8.19 -11.78 -11.43
CA THR A 182 -6.75 -11.62 -11.66
C THR A 182 -5.97 -11.50 -10.36
N ILE A 183 -6.54 -10.86 -9.33
CA ILE A 183 -5.80 -10.48 -8.11
C ILE A 183 -6.22 -11.28 -6.86
N ASN A 184 -7.41 -11.89 -6.83
CA ASN A 184 -7.83 -12.63 -5.64
C ASN A 184 -6.93 -13.86 -5.39
N LYS A 185 -6.58 -14.10 -4.13
CA LYS A 185 -5.64 -15.16 -3.67
C LYS A 185 -4.18 -14.96 -4.09
N VAL A 186 -3.82 -13.85 -4.73
CA VAL A 186 -2.43 -13.55 -5.06
C VAL A 186 -1.64 -13.22 -3.79
N ASP A 187 -0.46 -13.82 -3.60
CA ASP A 187 0.46 -13.46 -2.51
C ASP A 187 1.23 -12.18 -2.87
N ALA A 188 0.93 -11.07 -2.19
CA ALA A 188 1.53 -9.75 -2.46
C ALA A 188 3.02 -9.68 -2.10
N THR A 189 3.55 -10.67 -1.39
CA THR A 189 4.96 -10.70 -0.94
C THR A 189 5.91 -11.21 -2.03
N CYS A 190 5.40 -11.97 -2.99
CA CYS A 190 6.20 -12.61 -4.04
C CYS A 190 5.66 -12.41 -5.46
N SER A 191 4.41 -11.97 -5.63
CA SER A 191 3.82 -11.77 -6.95
C SER A 191 4.40 -10.57 -7.71
N ASP A 192 4.50 -10.71 -9.03
CA ASP A 192 4.82 -9.61 -9.95
C ASP A 192 3.59 -8.92 -10.53
N LEU A 193 2.37 -9.35 -10.15
CA LEU A 193 1.11 -8.73 -10.56
C LEU A 193 0.76 -7.54 -9.66
N ILE A 194 0.87 -7.73 -8.36
CA ILE A 194 0.58 -6.73 -7.33
C ILE A 194 1.47 -6.98 -6.12
N TRP A 195 2.06 -5.92 -5.57
CA TRP A 195 2.91 -5.97 -4.40
C TRP A 195 2.90 -4.63 -3.67
N PHE A 196 3.53 -4.59 -2.50
CA PHE A 196 3.80 -3.34 -1.79
C PHE A 196 5.30 -3.06 -1.81
N GLU A 197 5.67 -1.81 -2.07
CA GLU A 197 7.03 -1.30 -1.86
C GLU A 197 7.08 -0.49 -0.57
N ASP A 198 8.27 -0.44 0.02
CA ASP A 198 8.51 0.48 1.12
C ASP A 198 8.26 1.94 0.68
N GLY A 199 7.97 2.77 1.67
CA GLY A 199 7.60 4.17 1.51
C GLY A 199 7.80 4.89 2.83
N ASP A 200 7.15 6.04 2.98
CA ASP A 200 7.29 6.82 4.20
C ASP A 200 6.75 6.03 5.40
N THR A 201 7.41 6.18 6.55
CA THR A 201 6.86 5.75 7.83
C THR A 201 6.02 6.90 8.35
N ILE A 202 4.76 6.63 8.65
CA ILE A 202 3.84 7.63 9.18
C ILE A 202 3.88 7.56 10.70
N GLU A 203 4.20 8.67 11.35
CA GLU A 203 4.23 8.75 12.80
C GLU A 203 2.82 8.61 13.38
N LYS A 204 2.69 8.04 14.58
CA LYS A 204 1.38 7.72 15.18
C LYS A 204 0.50 8.97 15.34
N GLU A 205 1.10 10.12 15.59
CA GLU A 205 0.46 11.42 15.76
C GLU A 205 -0.16 11.94 14.43
N GLU A 206 0.41 11.51 13.30
CA GLU A 206 -0.08 11.80 11.96
C GLU A 206 -1.17 10.84 11.49
N ILE A 207 -1.41 9.75 12.23
CA ILE A 207 -2.48 8.80 11.94
C ILE A 207 -3.75 9.21 12.68
N VAL A 208 -4.81 9.46 11.92
CA VAL A 208 -6.15 9.63 12.49
C VAL A 208 -6.81 8.27 12.62
N VAL A 209 -7.28 7.96 13.83
CA VAL A 209 -8.07 6.77 14.12
C VAL A 209 -9.55 7.15 14.21
N ALA A 210 -10.40 6.49 13.42
CA ALA A 210 -11.82 6.82 13.29
C ALA A 210 -12.71 5.58 13.14
N PRO A 211 -14.03 5.72 13.28
CA PRO A 211 -14.98 4.67 12.90
C PRO A 211 -14.92 4.36 11.40
N ARG A 212 -15.23 3.10 11.06
CA ARG A 212 -15.26 2.60 9.68
C ARG A 212 -16.47 3.10 8.90
N ILE A 213 -16.37 3.10 7.58
CA ILE A 213 -17.37 3.66 6.68
C ILE A 213 -18.22 2.55 6.04
N GLY A 214 -19.54 2.75 6.04
CA GLY A 214 -20.47 1.88 5.30
C GLY A 214 -20.91 0.62 6.06
N ILE A 215 -20.69 0.58 7.38
CA ILE A 215 -21.04 -0.57 8.24
C ILE A 215 -22.18 -0.27 9.22
N ASN A 216 -23.15 0.56 8.82
CA ASN A 216 -24.23 1.06 9.68
C ASN A 216 -25.07 -0.04 10.36
N VAL A 217 -25.11 -1.23 9.76
CA VAL A 217 -25.83 -2.40 10.28
C VAL A 217 -25.07 -3.16 11.37
N ALA A 218 -23.78 -2.87 11.57
CA ALA A 218 -22.90 -3.60 12.48
C ALA A 218 -22.96 -3.03 13.91
N ALA A 219 -24.12 -3.15 14.57
CA ALA A 219 -24.35 -2.89 16.01
C ALA A 219 -23.39 -1.86 16.66
N GLU A 220 -22.67 -2.25 17.72
CA GLU A 220 -21.61 -1.45 18.38
C GLU A 220 -20.32 -1.34 17.54
N TRP A 221 -20.10 -2.30 16.63
CA TRP A 221 -18.91 -2.37 15.76
C TRP A 221 -18.80 -1.22 14.77
N LYS A 222 -19.90 -0.51 14.48
CA LYS A 222 -19.91 0.70 13.67
C LYS A 222 -19.26 1.91 14.35
N TYR A 223 -19.11 1.89 15.67
CA TYR A 223 -18.46 2.96 16.44
C TYR A 223 -17.00 2.66 16.77
N LYS A 224 -16.55 1.40 16.60
CA LYS A 224 -15.17 1.01 16.92
C LYS A 224 -14.16 1.74 16.02
N PRO A 225 -13.03 2.22 16.60
CA PRO A 225 -12.03 3.03 15.90
C PRO A 225 -11.07 2.14 15.08
N LEU A 226 -11.60 1.53 14.01
CA LEU A 226 -10.90 0.54 13.17
C LEU A 226 -10.62 1.04 11.75
N ARG A 227 -10.62 2.36 11.56
CA ARG A 227 -10.22 3.04 10.32
C ARG A 227 -9.05 3.96 10.61
N PHE A 228 -8.04 3.91 9.75
CA PHE A 228 -6.80 4.65 9.92
C PHE A 228 -6.53 5.45 8.64
N TYR A 229 -6.13 6.71 8.78
CA TYR A 229 -5.74 7.52 7.63
C TYR A 229 -4.74 8.61 7.98
N ILE A 230 -4.00 9.07 6.98
CA ILE A 230 -3.01 10.13 7.14
C ILE A 230 -3.73 11.48 7.33
N ARG A 231 -3.46 12.14 8.45
CA ARG A 231 -4.05 13.43 8.83
C ARG A 231 -3.84 14.46 7.72
N ASN A 232 -4.87 15.27 7.48
CA ASN A 232 -4.84 16.36 6.48
C ASN A 232 -4.51 15.95 5.03
N ASN A 233 -4.52 14.65 4.70
CA ASN A 233 -4.23 14.20 3.35
C ASN A 233 -5.48 14.33 2.45
N ASP A 234 -5.35 15.06 1.34
CA ASP A 234 -6.45 15.38 0.40
C ASP A 234 -6.97 14.18 -0.42
N TYR A 235 -6.24 13.06 -0.40
CA TYR A 235 -6.58 11.84 -1.12
C TYR A 235 -7.41 10.86 -0.27
N VAL A 236 -7.54 11.09 1.03
CA VAL A 236 -8.43 10.33 1.93
C VAL A 236 -9.87 10.38 1.41
N SER A 237 -10.58 9.25 1.47
CA SER A 237 -11.92 9.16 0.88
C SER A 237 -12.96 9.97 1.65
N VAL A 238 -12.94 9.89 2.99
CA VAL A 238 -13.82 10.65 3.89
C VAL A 238 -13.05 11.05 5.14
N ARG A 239 -12.87 12.37 5.34
CA ARG A 239 -12.23 12.92 6.54
C ARG A 239 -13.23 13.02 7.68
N ASP A 240 -12.85 12.50 8.85
CA ASP A 240 -13.57 12.71 10.10
C ASP A 240 -12.95 13.89 10.86
N LYS A 241 -13.57 15.06 10.71
CA LYS A 241 -13.09 16.29 11.34
C LYS A 241 -13.08 16.21 12.87
N LYS A 242 -13.94 15.40 13.48
CA LYS A 242 -13.97 15.26 14.95
C LYS A 242 -12.79 14.43 15.43
N ALA A 243 -12.53 13.31 14.76
CA ALA A 243 -11.38 12.45 15.05
C ALA A 243 -10.04 13.17 14.82
N GLU A 244 -9.97 14.02 13.79
CA GLU A 244 -8.81 14.88 13.55
C GLU A 244 -8.55 15.85 14.72
N LEU A 245 -9.60 16.49 15.25
CA LEU A 245 -9.42 17.41 16.38
C LEU A 245 -9.02 16.70 17.67
N SER A 246 -9.56 15.50 17.94
CA SER A 246 -9.32 14.78 19.20
C SER A 246 -7.92 14.21 19.36
N SER A 247 -7.23 13.89 18.25
CA SER A 247 -5.88 13.29 18.30
C SER A 247 -4.75 14.34 18.27
N THR A 248 -5.06 15.60 18.63
CA THR A 248 -4.10 16.70 18.80
C THR A 248 -3.92 17.08 20.28
N THR A 249 -4.38 16.24 21.20
CA THR A 249 -4.30 16.44 22.66
C THR A 249 -3.64 15.23 23.29
#